data_AF-A0A9W4GS80-F1
#
_entry.id   AF-A0A9W4GS80-F1
#
_cell.length_a   1.000
_cell.length_b   1.000
_cell.length_c   1.000
_cell.angle_alpha   90.00
_cell.angle_beta   90.00
_cell.angle_gamma   90.00
#
_symmetry.space_group_name_H-M   'P 1'
#
loop_
_entity.id
_entity.type
_entity.pdbx_description
1 polymer ?
#
loop_
_entity_poly.entity_id
_entity_poly.type
_entity_poly.pdbx_seq_one_letter_code
_entity_poly.pdbx_strand_id
1 'polypeptide(L)'
;MTPVTQLAAALATAQGEGKHSAKVTDWTDRIGWIVGLLLFVGLVYWLMRQGWQWRRTLQGGLPALPQAPETTGEPLRTDPSPTTTLNGGGKPPLLTFQGRYHGSTTAGQWLDRIVAHGLGVRSRAALTLTEQGLDVDRTGAPGFFVPAAALRGARLDKGIAGKVLTEGGLLVVTWEHGGTLIDSGFRSDRAADHPAWVEHINRLSGDSVVVFTDTRPGSRQHEKEGAQ
;
A
#
# COMPACT_ATOMS: atom_id res chain seq x y z
N MET A 1 -44.17 -16.02 87.45
CA MET A 1 -42.78 -16.29 87.86
C MET A 1 -42.17 -17.27 86.87
N THR A 2 -40.94 -16.98 86.45
CA THR A 2 -40.20 -17.49 85.28
C THR A 2 -40.74 -17.12 83.89
N PRO A 3 -39.86 -16.92 82.88
CA PRO A 3 -38.39 -16.94 82.97
C PRO A 3 -37.71 -15.67 82.42
N VAL A 4 -36.89 -15.06 83.29
CA VAL A 4 -35.73 -14.23 82.93
C VAL A 4 -34.81 -14.94 81.91
N THR A 5 -34.93 -16.25 81.77
CA THR A 5 -34.23 -17.09 80.79
C THR A 5 -34.48 -16.69 79.33
N GLN A 6 -35.65 -16.12 78.98
CA GLN A 6 -35.88 -15.68 77.59
C GLN A 6 -35.15 -14.37 77.25
N LEU A 7 -34.96 -13.49 78.23
CA LEU A 7 -34.17 -12.26 78.04
C LEU A 7 -32.67 -12.57 77.92
N ALA A 8 -32.17 -13.55 78.67
CA ALA A 8 -30.78 -13.99 78.53
C ALA A 8 -30.49 -14.64 77.16
N ALA A 9 -31.45 -15.42 76.62
CA ALA A 9 -31.32 -16.00 75.28
C ALA A 9 -31.37 -14.94 74.16
N ALA A 10 -32.20 -13.90 74.32
CA ALA A 10 -32.29 -12.80 73.36
C ALA A 10 -31.06 -11.86 73.39
N LEU A 11 -30.39 -11.70 74.54
CA LEU A 11 -29.12 -10.97 74.61
C LEU A 11 -27.92 -11.80 74.11
N ALA A 12 -27.94 -13.12 74.26
CA ALA A 12 -26.88 -13.99 73.76
C ALA A 12 -26.85 -14.10 72.23
N THR A 13 -28.02 -14.07 71.56
CA THR A 13 -28.09 -14.07 70.09
C THR A 13 -27.76 -12.73 69.46
N ALA A 14 -27.86 -11.62 70.20
CA ALA A 14 -27.51 -10.29 69.70
C ALA A 14 -26.00 -9.98 69.75
N GLN A 15 -25.21 -10.72 70.53
CA GLN A 15 -23.78 -10.44 70.73
C GLN A 15 -22.83 -11.28 69.88
N GLY A 16 -23.34 -12.22 69.08
CA GLY A 16 -22.51 -13.22 68.42
C GLY A 16 -22.86 -13.46 66.96
N GLU A 17 -22.77 -12.46 66.08
CA GLU A 17 -22.55 -12.72 64.66
C GLU A 17 -22.04 -11.48 63.90
N GLY A 18 -20.76 -11.53 63.53
CA GLY A 18 -20.22 -10.75 62.43
C GLY A 18 -19.77 -9.32 62.74
N LYS A 19 -18.63 -9.15 63.43
CA LYS A 19 -17.69 -8.14 62.95
C LYS A 19 -17.32 -8.56 61.53
N HIS A 20 -18.06 -8.07 60.55
CA HIS A 20 -17.70 -8.16 59.14
C HIS A 20 -16.40 -7.34 59.02
N SER A 21 -15.27 -7.97 59.31
CA SER A 21 -13.96 -7.50 58.91
C SER A 21 -14.08 -7.36 57.40
N ALA A 22 -14.23 -6.12 56.94
CA ALA A 22 -14.27 -5.81 55.53
C ALA A 22 -13.05 -6.51 54.95
N LYS A 23 -13.27 -7.54 54.10
CA LYS A 23 -12.20 -8.33 53.47
C LYS A 23 -11.16 -7.32 53.00
N VAL A 24 -10.04 -7.28 53.72
CA VAL A 24 -8.97 -6.35 53.40
C VAL A 24 -8.65 -6.69 51.97
N THR A 25 -8.87 -5.72 51.09
CA THR A 25 -8.56 -5.87 49.68
C THR A 25 -7.18 -6.47 49.58
N ASP A 26 -7.06 -7.64 48.95
CA ASP A 26 -5.76 -8.28 48.70
C ASP A 26 -4.99 -7.40 47.73
N TRP A 27 -4.32 -6.38 48.28
CA TRP A 27 -3.54 -5.42 47.52
C TRP A 27 -2.47 -6.11 46.70
N THR A 28 -1.94 -7.23 47.19
CA THR A 28 -1.01 -8.09 46.46
C THR A 28 -1.63 -8.66 45.18
N ASP A 29 -2.87 -9.13 45.24
CA ASP A 29 -3.58 -9.66 44.07
C ASP A 29 -3.87 -8.54 43.05
N ARG A 30 -4.33 -7.37 43.53
CA ARG A 30 -4.55 -6.18 42.67
C ARG A 30 -3.27 -5.68 42.04
N ILE A 31 -2.16 -5.62 42.77
CA ILE A 31 -0.85 -5.23 42.25
C ILE A 31 -0.41 -6.25 41.20
N GLY A 32 -0.62 -7.54 41.44
CA GLY A 32 -0.37 -8.61 40.46
C GLY A 32 -1.14 -8.37 39.15
N TRP A 33 -2.45 -8.10 39.23
CA TRP A 33 -3.28 -7.78 38.07
C TRP A 33 -2.85 -6.51 37.35
N ILE A 34 -2.47 -5.45 38.08
CA ILE A 34 -2.00 -4.20 37.48
C ILE A 34 -0.67 -4.41 36.76
N VAL A 35 0.29 -5.10 37.38
CA VAL A 35 1.58 -5.41 36.77
C VAL A 35 1.37 -6.30 35.54
N GLY A 36 0.52 -7.33 35.64
CA GLY A 36 0.16 -8.20 34.52
C GLY A 36 -0.47 -7.42 33.37
N LEU A 37 -1.39 -6.50 33.66
CA LEU A 37 -2.01 -5.64 32.66
C LEU A 37 -0.99 -4.70 32.01
N LEU A 38 -0.10 -4.08 32.78
CA LEU A 38 0.95 -3.20 32.24
C LEU A 38 1.93 -3.97 31.35
N LEU A 39 2.33 -5.18 31.73
CA LEU A 39 3.17 -6.05 30.90
C LEU A 39 2.44 -6.48 29.62
N PHE A 40 1.15 -6.82 29.71
CA PHE A 40 0.34 -7.16 28.55
C PHE A 40 0.21 -6.00 27.58
N VAL A 41 -0.10 -4.79 28.08
CA VAL A 41 -0.15 -3.57 27.28
C VAL A 41 1.21 -3.28 26.65
N GLY A 42 2.30 -3.38 27.43
CA GLY A 42 3.66 -3.23 26.92
C GLY A 42 4.00 -4.22 25.82
N LEU A 43 3.60 -5.48 25.96
CA LEU A 43 3.78 -6.54 24.97
C LEU A 43 2.97 -6.24 23.70
N VAL A 44 1.72 -5.80 23.81
CA VAL A 44 0.90 -5.39 22.65
C VAL A 44 1.55 -4.22 21.91
N TYR A 45 2.01 -3.20 22.63
CA TYR A 45 2.74 -2.08 22.03
C TYR A 45 4.05 -2.52 21.38
N TRP A 46 4.77 -3.46 22.00
CA TRP A 46 5.99 -4.04 21.43
C TRP A 46 5.71 -4.84 20.16
N LEU A 47 4.66 -5.67 20.15
CA LEU A 47 4.23 -6.43 18.96
C LEU A 47 3.75 -5.50 17.84
N MET A 48 2.98 -4.45 18.16
CA MET A 48 2.60 -3.43 17.18
C MET A 48 3.83 -2.74 16.59
N ARG A 49 4.81 -2.40 17.44
CA ARG A 49 6.08 -1.82 17.01
C ARG A 49 6.88 -2.79 16.14
N GLN A 50 6.96 -4.07 16.49
CA GLN A 50 7.61 -5.10 15.68
C GLN A 50 6.93 -5.26 14.32
N GLY A 51 5.59 -5.36 14.28
CA GLY A 51 4.83 -5.38 13.03
C GLY A 51 5.10 -4.14 12.17
N TRP A 52 5.32 -2.98 12.78
CA TRP A 52 5.67 -1.76 12.06
C TRP A 52 7.12 -1.75 11.55
N GLN A 53 8.07 -2.32 12.31
CA GLN A 53 9.45 -2.51 11.84
C GLN A 53 9.53 -3.54 10.72
N TRP A 54 8.75 -4.61 10.77
CA TRP A 54 8.67 -5.62 9.71
C TRP A 54 8.10 -5.05 8.41
N ARG A 55 7.15 -4.10 8.48
CA ARG A 55 6.69 -3.34 7.31
C ARG A 55 7.77 -2.41 6.75
N ARG A 56 8.56 -1.77 7.62
CA ARG A 56 9.66 -0.89 7.19
C ARG A 56 10.79 -1.66 6.53
N THR A 57 11.11 -2.87 6.99
CA THR A 57 12.12 -3.72 6.36
C THR A 57 11.73 -4.17 4.96
N LEU A 58 10.43 -4.23 4.64
CA LEU A 58 9.94 -4.50 3.27
C LEU A 58 10.13 -3.30 2.31
N GLN A 59 10.24 -2.07 2.82
CA GLN A 59 10.30 -0.85 1.99
C GLN A 59 11.67 -0.16 1.98
N GLY A 60 12.57 -0.50 2.92
CA GLY A 60 13.83 0.20 3.16
C GLY A 60 15.02 -0.24 2.29
N GLY A 61 14.89 -1.33 1.54
CA GLY A 61 16.00 -1.93 0.77
C GLY A 61 16.02 -1.58 -0.73
N LEU A 62 15.12 -0.72 -1.21
CA LEU A 62 15.06 -0.44 -2.65
C LEU A 62 16.36 0.24 -3.11
N PRO A 63 17.08 -0.33 -4.10
CA PRO A 63 18.28 0.30 -4.65
C PRO A 63 17.91 1.61 -5.35
N ALA A 64 18.91 2.41 -5.71
CA ALA A 64 18.68 3.63 -6.50
C ALA A 64 17.89 3.30 -7.77
N LEU A 65 16.96 4.18 -8.15
CA LEU A 65 16.13 3.98 -9.33
C LEU A 65 17.00 4.08 -10.60
N PRO A 66 16.90 3.11 -11.53
CA PRO A 66 17.54 3.23 -12.82
C PRO A 66 17.13 4.56 -13.47
N GLN A 67 18.10 5.29 -14.00
CA GLN A 67 17.85 6.41 -14.88
C GLN A 67 17.95 5.91 -16.32
N ALA A 68 17.21 6.55 -17.23
CA ALA A 68 17.33 6.23 -18.64
C ALA A 68 18.80 6.38 -19.06
N PRO A 69 19.33 5.49 -19.93
CA PRO A 69 20.70 5.63 -20.41
C PRO A 69 20.84 6.97 -21.12
N GLU A 70 21.66 7.87 -20.57
CA GLU A 70 22.02 9.11 -21.25
C GLU A 70 22.84 8.71 -22.48
N THR A 71 22.25 8.79 -23.68
CA THR A 71 23.02 8.78 -24.91
C THR A 71 23.91 10.01 -24.87
N THR A 72 25.20 9.82 -24.57
CA THR A 72 26.24 10.84 -24.63
C THR A 72 26.33 11.37 -26.06
N GLY A 73 25.49 12.34 -26.38
CA GLY A 73 25.57 13.14 -27.59
C GLY A 73 26.56 14.26 -27.36
N GLU A 74 27.80 14.05 -27.79
CA GLU A 74 28.78 15.11 -28.07
C GLU A 74 28.08 16.29 -28.81
N PRO A 75 28.26 17.55 -28.37
CA PRO A 75 27.58 18.69 -28.96
C PRO A 75 28.28 19.11 -30.27
N LEU A 76 28.02 18.40 -31.37
CA LEU A 76 28.42 18.88 -32.70
C LEU A 76 27.38 19.88 -33.23
N ARG A 77 27.61 21.14 -32.85
CA ARG A 77 27.53 22.37 -33.66
C ARG A 77 26.47 22.42 -34.79
N THR A 78 25.49 23.32 -34.58
CA THR A 78 24.76 24.17 -35.56
C THR A 78 24.10 23.53 -36.79
N ASP A 79 22.76 23.47 -36.76
CA ASP A 79 21.89 24.05 -37.81
C ASP A 79 20.47 24.28 -37.25
N PRO A 80 19.79 25.42 -37.52
CA PRO A 80 18.43 25.66 -37.06
C PRO A 80 17.41 25.07 -38.04
N SER A 81 16.79 23.95 -37.67
CA SER A 81 15.58 23.46 -38.32
C SER A 81 14.50 23.18 -37.25
N PRO A 82 13.27 23.72 -37.38
CA PRO A 82 12.24 23.56 -36.37
C PRO A 82 11.58 22.18 -36.55
N THR A 83 12.15 21.16 -35.92
CA THR A 83 11.41 19.96 -35.57
C THR A 83 11.81 19.63 -34.14
N THR A 84 10.88 19.87 -33.22
CA THR A 84 11.01 19.55 -31.81
C THR A 84 11.19 18.04 -31.65
N THR A 85 12.43 17.57 -31.69
CA THR A 85 12.82 16.24 -31.25
C THR A 85 13.25 16.36 -29.79
N LEU A 86 12.32 16.09 -28.88
CA LEU A 86 12.67 15.76 -27.50
C LEU A 86 13.28 14.35 -27.51
N ASN A 87 14.53 14.25 -27.05
CA ASN A 87 15.35 13.07 -26.79
C ASN A 87 16.36 12.70 -27.90
N GLY A 88 17.63 12.78 -27.53
CA GLY A 88 18.78 12.52 -28.40
C GLY A 88 18.88 11.06 -28.85
N GLY A 89 19.14 10.85 -30.14
CA GLY A 89 19.77 9.66 -30.73
C GLY A 89 19.10 8.28 -30.55
N GLY A 90 17.94 8.19 -29.89
CA GLY A 90 17.28 6.92 -29.57
C GLY A 90 16.32 6.40 -30.66
N LYS A 91 16.07 5.07 -30.65
CA LYS A 91 15.01 4.42 -31.43
C LYS A 91 13.67 5.12 -31.14
N PRO A 92 12.78 5.34 -32.14
CA PRO A 92 11.53 6.06 -31.92
C PRO A 92 10.68 5.43 -30.80
N PRO A 93 9.97 6.25 -30.01
CA PRO A 93 9.13 5.73 -28.93
C PRO A 93 7.96 4.93 -29.50
N LEU A 94 7.61 3.84 -28.82
CA LEU A 94 6.45 3.01 -29.14
C LEU A 94 5.16 3.74 -28.81
N LEU A 95 5.11 4.36 -27.63
CA LEU A 95 3.97 5.14 -27.15
C LEU A 95 4.47 6.30 -26.27
N THR A 96 3.74 7.42 -26.29
CA THR A 96 3.95 8.53 -25.37
C THR A 96 2.62 9.08 -24.85
N PHE A 97 2.57 9.52 -23.59
CA PHE A 97 1.45 10.33 -23.09
C PHE A 97 1.87 11.31 -21.99
N GLN A 98 1.02 12.30 -21.78
CA GLN A 98 1.07 13.24 -20.67
C GLN A 98 -0.08 13.00 -19.70
N GLY A 99 0.19 13.14 -18.41
CA GLY A 99 -0.84 12.89 -17.41
C GLY A 99 -0.35 13.06 -15.97
N ARG A 100 -0.88 12.19 -15.10
CA ARG A 100 -0.64 12.23 -13.67
C ARG A 100 -0.12 10.91 -13.15
N TYR A 101 0.92 11.01 -12.34
CA TYR A 101 1.42 9.93 -11.52
C TYR A 101 0.78 9.97 -10.12
N HIS A 102 0.20 8.85 -9.70
CA HIS A 102 -0.55 8.74 -8.45
C HIS A 102 0.25 8.21 -7.27
N GLY A 103 1.42 7.63 -7.54
CA GLY A 103 2.29 6.98 -6.57
C GLY A 103 2.52 5.50 -6.91
N SER A 104 3.55 4.92 -6.28
CA SER A 104 3.77 3.48 -6.30
C SER A 104 3.35 2.83 -4.99
N THR A 105 2.95 1.56 -5.10
CA THR A 105 2.67 0.67 -3.98
C THR A 105 3.39 -0.65 -4.13
N THR A 106 3.51 -1.42 -3.06
CA THR A 106 3.81 -2.85 -3.18
C THR A 106 2.75 -3.51 -4.06
N ALA A 107 3.15 -4.38 -4.99
CA ALA A 107 2.23 -4.95 -5.97
C ALA A 107 1.07 -5.71 -5.30
N GLY A 108 -0.15 -5.47 -5.76
CA GLY A 108 -1.38 -6.06 -5.18
C GLY A 108 -1.81 -5.45 -3.84
N GLN A 109 -1.01 -4.57 -3.22
CA GLN A 109 -1.31 -3.92 -1.95
C GLN A 109 -1.53 -2.42 -2.18
N TRP A 110 -2.66 -2.05 -2.79
CA TRP A 110 -2.95 -0.67 -3.23
C TRP A 110 -2.97 0.41 -2.13
N LEU A 111 -2.98 0.03 -0.85
CA LEU A 111 -2.85 0.93 0.31
C LEU A 111 -1.39 1.10 0.77
N ASP A 112 -0.51 0.16 0.42
CA ASP A 112 0.86 0.12 0.90
C ASP A 112 1.76 1.00 0.03
N ARG A 113 1.73 2.31 0.29
CA ARG A 113 2.49 3.31 -0.46
C ARG A 113 3.99 3.19 -0.21
N ILE A 114 4.76 3.15 -1.29
CA ILE A 114 6.22 3.19 -1.22
C ILE A 114 6.67 4.65 -1.05
N VAL A 115 7.43 4.93 0.01
CA VAL A 115 7.94 6.28 0.32
C VAL A 115 9.40 6.50 -0.14
N ALA A 116 10.11 5.43 -0.48
CA ALA A 116 11.49 5.50 -0.96
C ALA A 116 11.60 6.18 -2.33
N HIS A 117 12.72 6.86 -2.59
CA HIS A 117 13.10 7.44 -3.88
C HIS A 117 12.03 8.33 -4.54
N GLY A 118 11.18 8.96 -3.73
CA GLY A 118 10.10 9.82 -4.20
C GLY A 118 8.97 9.07 -4.93
N LEU A 119 8.93 7.73 -4.89
CA LEU A 119 7.87 6.94 -5.54
C LEU A 119 6.48 7.20 -4.94
N GLY A 120 6.40 7.72 -3.71
CA GLY A 120 5.12 8.07 -3.08
C GLY A 120 4.60 9.45 -3.43
N VAL A 121 5.39 10.30 -4.10
CA VAL A 121 5.05 11.70 -4.40
C VAL A 121 4.18 11.74 -5.65
N ARG A 122 3.00 12.36 -5.53
CA ARG A 122 2.11 12.58 -6.67
C ARG A 122 2.63 13.75 -7.50
N SER A 123 2.65 13.58 -8.82
CA SER A 123 3.21 14.56 -9.74
C SER A 123 2.47 14.57 -11.07
N ARG A 124 2.67 15.63 -11.87
CA ARG A 124 2.51 15.50 -13.32
C ARG A 124 3.60 14.57 -13.85
N ALA A 125 3.26 13.78 -14.85
CA ALA A 125 4.22 12.86 -15.45
C ALA A 125 4.03 12.76 -16.97
N ALA A 126 5.15 12.62 -17.66
CA ALA A 126 5.24 12.25 -19.06
C ALA A 126 5.78 10.82 -19.13
N LEU A 127 5.10 9.95 -19.86
CA LEU A 127 5.54 8.57 -20.06
C LEU A 127 5.99 8.39 -21.49
N THR A 128 7.14 7.74 -21.65
CA THR A 128 7.69 7.33 -22.95
C THR A 128 8.01 5.85 -22.89
N LEU A 129 7.28 5.04 -23.65
CA LEU A 129 7.55 3.61 -23.78
C LEU A 129 8.47 3.38 -24.97
N THR A 130 9.58 2.69 -24.74
CA THR A 130 10.53 2.24 -25.76
C THR A 130 10.72 0.74 -25.64
N GLU A 131 11.42 0.15 -26.60
CA GLU A 131 11.83 -1.26 -26.54
C GLU A 131 12.79 -1.55 -25.38
N GLN A 132 13.52 -0.52 -24.92
CA GLN A 132 14.45 -0.64 -23.80
C GLN A 132 13.70 -0.63 -22.46
N GLY A 133 12.49 -0.07 -22.41
CA GLY A 133 11.73 0.08 -21.19
C GLY A 133 10.85 1.32 -21.17
N LEU A 134 10.29 1.57 -19.99
CA LEU A 134 9.40 2.68 -19.70
C LEU A 134 10.17 3.81 -19.01
N ASP A 135 10.24 4.97 -19.66
CA ASP A 135 10.71 6.20 -19.06
C ASP A 135 9.56 7.01 -18.46
N VAL A 136 9.76 7.48 -17.23
CA VAL A 136 8.78 8.25 -16.46
C VAL A 136 9.43 9.55 -16.00
N ASP A 137 9.21 10.60 -16.77
CA ASP A 137 9.59 11.96 -16.40
C ASP A 137 8.51 12.56 -15.48
N ARG A 138 8.92 13.16 -14.36
CA ARG A 138 8.03 13.67 -13.32
C ARG A 138 8.37 15.11 -12.99
N THR A 139 7.34 15.95 -12.89
CA THR A 139 7.51 17.33 -12.43
C THR A 139 7.36 17.40 -10.90
N GLY A 140 8.39 17.91 -10.21
CA GLY A 140 8.38 18.10 -8.74
C GLY A 140 8.78 16.86 -7.93
N ALA A 141 9.22 15.79 -8.58
CA ALA A 141 9.88 14.63 -7.98
C ALA A 141 10.85 14.02 -9.01
N PRO A 142 11.92 13.30 -8.62
CA PRO A 142 12.84 12.69 -9.59
C PRO A 142 12.14 11.77 -10.60
N GLY A 143 12.51 11.80 -11.87
CA GLY A 143 12.07 10.80 -12.84
C GLY A 143 12.65 9.41 -12.52
N PHE A 144 12.16 8.39 -13.23
CA PHE A 144 12.73 7.04 -13.15
C PHE A 144 12.49 6.25 -14.43
N PHE A 145 13.37 5.28 -14.67
CA PHE A 145 13.30 4.37 -15.79
C PHE A 145 13.05 2.95 -15.30
N VAL A 146 12.14 2.25 -15.98
CA VAL A 146 11.84 0.83 -15.75
C VAL A 146 12.33 0.04 -16.97
N PRO A 147 13.44 -0.70 -16.86
CA PRO A 147 13.93 -1.54 -17.96
C PRO A 147 12.87 -2.54 -18.42
N ALA A 148 12.84 -2.86 -19.71
CA ALA A 148 11.88 -3.83 -20.27
C ALA A 148 11.96 -5.19 -19.55
N ALA A 149 13.17 -5.64 -19.22
CA ALA A 149 13.41 -6.88 -18.46
C ALA A 149 12.87 -6.86 -17.02
N ALA A 150 12.62 -5.67 -16.47
CA ALA A 150 12.04 -5.48 -15.15
C ALA A 150 10.51 -5.32 -15.20
N LEU A 151 9.89 -5.17 -16.38
CA LEU A 151 8.45 -5.09 -16.51
C LEU A 151 7.81 -6.45 -16.20
N ARG A 152 6.66 -6.40 -15.52
CA ARG A 152 5.87 -7.56 -15.10
C ARG A 152 4.42 -7.45 -15.56
N GLY A 153 4.17 -6.57 -16.53
CA GLY A 153 2.86 -6.33 -17.12
C GLY A 153 2.21 -5.02 -16.69
N ALA A 154 1.05 -4.76 -17.27
CA ALA A 154 0.19 -3.63 -16.97
C ALA A 154 -1.29 -4.05 -16.98
N ARG A 155 -2.10 -3.31 -16.24
CA ARG A 155 -3.54 -3.52 -16.16
C ARG A 155 -4.29 -2.20 -16.01
N LEU A 156 -5.57 -2.24 -16.32
CA LEU A 156 -6.50 -1.18 -15.90
C LEU A 156 -7.00 -1.51 -14.49
N ASP A 157 -6.99 -0.52 -13.61
CA ASP A 157 -7.44 -0.68 -12.24
C ASP A 157 -8.31 0.51 -11.82
N LYS A 158 -8.89 0.43 -10.63
CA LYS A 158 -9.70 1.48 -10.03
C LYS A 158 -8.99 2.15 -8.86
N GLY A 159 -7.98 1.50 -8.27
CA GLY A 159 -7.38 1.96 -7.01
C GLY A 159 -5.86 1.86 -6.97
N ILE A 160 -5.20 2.93 -6.51
CA ILE A 160 -3.76 2.90 -6.18
C ILE A 160 -3.39 3.97 -5.16
N ALA A 161 -2.42 3.65 -4.30
CA ALA A 161 -1.86 4.54 -3.30
C ALA A 161 -2.94 5.26 -2.46
N GLY A 162 -3.98 4.52 -2.05
CA GLY A 162 -5.11 5.05 -1.27
C GLY A 162 -6.07 5.98 -2.04
N LYS A 163 -6.05 5.98 -3.38
CA LYS A 163 -7.02 6.72 -4.20
C LYS A 163 -7.80 5.77 -5.10
N VAL A 164 -9.13 5.88 -5.06
CA VAL A 164 -10.05 5.19 -5.96
C VAL A 164 -10.54 6.17 -7.03
N LEU A 165 -10.62 5.70 -8.27
CA LEU A 165 -11.11 6.39 -9.44
C LEU A 165 -12.24 5.57 -10.10
N THR A 166 -12.84 6.12 -11.16
CA THR A 166 -13.77 5.38 -12.01
C THR A 166 -13.09 4.16 -12.64
N GLU A 167 -13.88 3.13 -12.93
CA GLU A 167 -13.40 1.93 -13.61
C GLU A 167 -12.70 2.25 -14.94
N GLY A 168 -11.55 1.60 -15.17
CA GLY A 168 -10.74 1.84 -16.37
C GLY A 168 -10.00 3.18 -16.37
N GLY A 169 -10.10 3.99 -15.31
CA GLY A 169 -9.52 5.34 -15.26
C GLY A 169 -8.04 5.39 -14.86
N LEU A 170 -7.43 4.25 -14.56
CA LEU A 170 -6.06 4.15 -14.09
C LEU A 170 -5.31 3.04 -14.83
N LEU A 171 -4.16 3.40 -15.39
CA LEU A 171 -3.14 2.47 -15.87
C LEU A 171 -2.23 2.12 -14.69
N VAL A 172 -2.17 0.85 -14.32
CA VAL A 172 -1.20 0.34 -13.35
C VAL A 172 -0.14 -0.47 -14.09
N VAL A 173 1.12 -0.09 -13.91
CA VAL A 173 2.27 -0.82 -14.44
C VAL A 173 2.94 -1.56 -13.29
N THR A 174 3.04 -2.88 -13.40
CA THR A 174 3.75 -3.73 -12.44
C THR A 174 5.17 -3.96 -12.93
N TRP A 175 6.15 -3.78 -12.05
CA TRP A 175 7.55 -3.96 -12.36
C TRP A 175 8.34 -4.41 -11.13
N GLU A 176 9.50 -5.01 -11.36
CA GLU A 176 10.38 -5.49 -10.30
C GLU A 176 11.53 -4.51 -10.07
N HIS A 177 11.84 -4.24 -8.80
CA HIS A 177 12.98 -3.42 -8.40
C HIS A 177 13.60 -3.93 -7.12
N GLY A 178 14.89 -4.28 -7.17
CA GLY A 178 15.61 -4.79 -6.00
C GLY A 178 14.97 -6.02 -5.34
N GLY A 179 14.33 -6.89 -6.14
CA GLY A 179 13.61 -8.08 -5.65
C GLY A 179 12.18 -7.81 -5.15
N THR A 180 11.69 -6.58 -5.22
CA THR A 180 10.33 -6.20 -4.83
C THR A 180 9.47 -5.93 -6.05
N LEU A 181 8.25 -6.49 -6.09
CA LEU A 181 7.25 -6.15 -7.09
C LEU A 181 6.52 -4.85 -6.70
N ILE A 182 6.50 -3.90 -7.62
CA ILE A 182 5.98 -2.55 -7.44
C ILE A 182 4.86 -2.30 -8.45
N ASP A 183 3.74 -1.78 -7.99
CA ASP A 183 2.68 -1.23 -8.83
C ASP A 183 2.83 0.29 -8.91
N SER A 184 3.00 0.85 -10.12
CA SER A 184 3.04 2.29 -10.38
C SER A 184 1.78 2.75 -11.10
N GLY A 185 1.08 3.73 -10.54
CA GLY A 185 -0.23 4.17 -11.04
C GLY A 185 -0.20 5.46 -11.83
N PHE A 186 -0.81 5.44 -13.01
CA PHE A 186 -0.85 6.56 -13.95
C PHE A 186 -2.25 6.83 -14.49
N ARG A 187 -2.53 8.10 -14.74
CA ARG A 187 -3.72 8.53 -15.48
C ARG A 187 -3.29 9.44 -16.61
N SER A 188 -3.55 9.02 -17.85
CA SER A 188 -3.33 9.83 -19.04
C SER A 188 -4.37 10.96 -19.06
N ASP A 189 -4.01 12.10 -19.64
CA ASP A 189 -4.96 13.16 -19.94
C ASP A 189 -6.05 12.65 -20.92
N ARG A 190 -5.73 11.63 -21.73
CA ARG A 190 -6.66 10.86 -22.58
C ARG A 190 -6.78 9.42 -22.08
N ALA A 191 -7.80 9.13 -21.26
CA ALA A 191 -8.01 7.78 -20.71
C ALA A 191 -8.20 6.68 -21.77
N ALA A 192 -8.67 7.04 -22.97
CA ALA A 192 -8.80 6.12 -24.10
C ALA A 192 -7.45 5.54 -24.58
N ASP A 193 -6.32 6.14 -24.20
CA ASP A 193 -5.00 5.63 -24.54
C ASP A 193 -4.63 4.39 -23.69
N HIS A 194 -5.21 4.24 -22.49
CA HIS A 194 -4.78 3.23 -21.52
C HIS A 194 -4.81 1.78 -22.02
N PRO A 195 -5.82 1.32 -22.80
CA PRO A 195 -5.81 -0.03 -23.36
C PRO A 195 -4.60 -0.33 -24.25
N ALA A 196 -4.20 0.62 -25.11
CA ALA A 196 -3.04 0.44 -25.99
C ALA A 196 -1.73 0.34 -25.17
N TRP A 197 -1.65 1.07 -24.05
CA TRP A 197 -0.52 0.98 -23.13
C TRP A 197 -0.43 -0.38 -22.43
N VAL A 198 -1.58 -0.90 -21.97
CA VAL A 198 -1.64 -2.25 -21.38
C VAL A 198 -1.14 -3.28 -22.39
N GLU A 199 -1.61 -3.21 -23.63
CA GLU A 199 -1.21 -4.14 -24.69
C GLU A 199 0.31 -4.08 -24.96
N HIS A 200 0.87 -2.89 -25.19
CA HIS A 200 2.29 -2.73 -25.51
C HIS A 200 3.20 -3.12 -24.33
N ILE A 201 2.85 -2.78 -23.09
CA ILE A 201 3.64 -3.17 -21.91
C ILE A 201 3.59 -4.68 -21.71
N ASN A 202 2.43 -5.31 -21.86
CA ASN A 202 2.31 -6.76 -21.74
C ASN A 202 3.11 -7.48 -22.83
N ARG A 203 3.13 -6.93 -24.07
CA ARG A 203 3.96 -7.45 -25.15
C ARG A 203 5.45 -7.38 -24.84
N LEU A 204 5.92 -6.28 -24.26
CA LEU A 204 7.33 -6.12 -23.83
C LEU A 204 7.68 -6.99 -22.62
N SER A 205 6.71 -7.25 -21.74
CA SER A 205 6.91 -8.08 -20.54
C SER A 205 6.99 -9.58 -20.88
N GLY A 206 6.39 -10.01 -22.00
CA GLY A 206 6.41 -11.39 -22.47
C GLY A 206 5.95 -12.38 -21.41
N ASP A 207 6.73 -13.43 -21.18
CA ASP A 207 6.43 -14.49 -20.21
C ASP A 207 6.60 -14.03 -18.74
N SER A 208 7.12 -12.82 -18.50
CA SER A 208 7.29 -12.27 -17.14
C SER A 208 6.03 -11.58 -16.60
N VAL A 209 4.92 -11.60 -17.34
CA VAL A 209 3.66 -10.99 -16.91
C VAL A 209 3.13 -11.69 -15.66
N VAL A 210 2.92 -10.91 -14.59
CA VAL A 210 2.29 -11.38 -13.36
C VAL A 210 0.80 -11.11 -13.45
N VAL A 211 0.01 -12.19 -13.50
CA VAL A 211 -1.46 -12.09 -13.49
C VAL A 211 -1.94 -12.05 -12.04
N PHE A 212 -2.34 -10.87 -11.58
CA PHE A 212 -3.07 -10.74 -10.33
C PHE A 212 -4.53 -11.10 -10.57
N THR A 213 -4.97 -12.24 -10.05
CA THR A 213 -6.39 -12.56 -9.98
C THR A 213 -7.05 -11.62 -8.98
N ASP A 214 -7.96 -10.78 -9.48
CA ASP A 214 -8.87 -10.01 -8.63
C ASP A 214 -9.68 -11.03 -7.81
N THR A 215 -9.26 -11.27 -6.56
CA THR A 215 -9.99 -12.14 -5.65
C THR A 215 -11.19 -11.36 -5.15
N ARG A 216 -12.17 -11.14 -6.03
CA ARG A 216 -13.50 -10.71 -5.67
C ARG A 216 -14.43 -11.93 -5.75
N PRO A 217 -15.09 -12.34 -4.64
CA PRO A 217 -16.18 -13.29 -4.73
C PRO A 217 -17.23 -12.71 -5.68
N GLY A 218 -17.57 -13.50 -6.71
CA GLY A 218 -18.44 -13.07 -7.79
C GLY A 218 -19.70 -12.40 -7.30
N SER A 219 -20.03 -11.28 -7.92
CA SER A 219 -21.37 -10.70 -7.90
C SER A 219 -22.35 -11.79 -8.34
N ARG A 220 -23.02 -12.43 -7.37
CA ARG A 220 -24.25 -13.18 -7.63
C ARG A 220 -25.19 -12.20 -8.35
N GLN A 221 -25.39 -12.45 -9.64
CA GLN A 221 -26.51 -11.86 -10.33
C GLN A 221 -27.76 -12.25 -9.54
N HIS A 222 -28.43 -11.27 -8.95
CA HIS A 222 -29.82 -11.43 -8.54
C HIS A 222 -30.62 -11.58 -9.82
N GLU A 223 -30.73 -12.83 -10.28
CA GLU A 223 -31.76 -13.23 -11.21
C GLU A 223 -33.10 -12.95 -10.54
N LYS A 224 -33.74 -11.87 -10.97
CA LYS A 224 -35.14 -11.63 -10.64
C LYS A 224 -35.93 -12.68 -11.40
N GLU A 225 -36.32 -13.74 -10.68
CA GLU A 225 -37.45 -14.56 -11.09
C GLU A 225 -38.64 -13.62 -11.34
N GLY A 226 -39.00 -13.48 -12.62
CA GLY A 226 -40.34 -13.08 -13.00
C GLY A 226 -41.26 -14.23 -12.61
N ALA A 227 -41.84 -14.13 -11.42
CA ALA A 227 -43.00 -14.92 -11.07
C ALA A 227 -44.21 -14.38 -11.84
N GLN A 228 -44.93 -15.34 -12.42
CA GLN A 228 -46.16 -15.23 -13.19
C GLN A 228 -47.30 -14.60 -12.39
#